data_AF-F2JHN7-F1
#
_entry.id   AF-F2JHN7-F1
#
_cell.length_a   1.000
_cell.length_b   1.000
_cell.length_c   1.000
_cell.angle_alpha   90.00
_cell.angle_beta   90.00
_cell.angle_gamma   90.00
#
_symmetry.space_group_name_H-M   'P 1'
#
loop_
_entity.id
_entity.type
_entity.pdbx_description
1 polymer ?
#
loop_
_entity_poly.entity_id
_entity_poly.type
_entity_poly.pdbx_seq_one_letter_code
_entity_poly.pdbx_strand_id
1 'polypeptide(L)'
;MLNKIKSLLKSSSDVYENEIMYHKNGKVMYEGSVKGSNFHGLGKYYDETGRLCYEGHFANGLPHGQGKCYLEDGSIYEGELHKGERTGIGTKQFSDGSVYEGRFVDGAMEGKGKLTKPDGTIYEGNFLKNHLQGAGAPASPNRVTYPNGDQYIGEFIDTIENGHGKLVISTGVYEGEIVNGLPHGKGHFIWNNDSSYYGDFLEGQMTGKGTITYANGEKYIGDFKNGYKHGNGIYQEASGTQYECYFEEDQLISANR
;
A
#
# COMPACT_ATOMS: atom_id res chain seq x y z
N MET A 1 1.07 -8.41 55.02
CA MET A 1 1.46 -9.77 55.51
C MET A 1 0.52 -10.85 54.99
N LEU A 2 -0.82 -10.69 55.08
CA LEU A 2 -1.81 -11.66 54.59
C LEU A 2 -1.74 -11.94 53.06
N ASN A 3 -1.56 -10.93 52.21
CA ASN A 3 -1.43 -11.13 50.76
C ASN A 3 -0.15 -11.90 50.38
N LYS A 4 0.92 -11.75 51.18
CA LYS A 4 2.18 -12.50 51.03
C LYS A 4 1.98 -14.00 51.33
N ILE A 5 1.12 -14.33 52.29
CA ILE A 5 0.78 -15.71 52.67
C ILE A 5 -0.15 -16.37 51.65
N LYS A 6 -1.13 -15.64 51.09
CA LYS A 6 -1.99 -16.16 50.01
C LYS A 6 -1.21 -16.50 48.74
N SER A 7 -0.13 -15.75 48.43
CA SER A 7 0.72 -16.03 47.27
C SER A 7 1.49 -17.36 47.37
N LEU A 8 1.73 -17.87 48.59
CA LEU A 8 2.46 -19.12 48.84
C LEU A 8 1.58 -20.38 48.74
N LEU A 9 0.25 -20.22 48.61
CA LEU A 9 -0.73 -21.31 48.54
C LEU A 9 -1.35 -21.46 47.15
N LYS A 10 -0.91 -20.68 46.15
CA LYS A 10 -1.44 -20.77 44.79
C LYS A 10 -0.93 -22.04 44.11
N SER A 11 -1.83 -23.01 43.89
CA SER A 11 -1.50 -24.19 43.08
C SER A 11 -1.10 -23.73 41.68
N SER A 12 -0.09 -24.39 41.09
CA SER A 12 0.34 -24.13 39.70
C SER A 12 -0.77 -24.37 38.66
N SER A 13 -1.83 -25.10 39.01
CA SER A 13 -2.98 -25.38 38.15
C SER A 13 -4.08 -24.32 38.19
N ASP A 14 -4.18 -23.55 39.27
CA ASP A 14 -5.36 -22.76 39.57
C ASP A 14 -5.27 -21.40 38.89
N VAL A 15 -6.42 -20.94 38.37
CA VAL A 15 -6.57 -19.62 37.75
C VAL A 15 -7.18 -18.68 38.78
N TYR A 16 -6.54 -17.54 39.00
CA TYR A 16 -7.02 -16.46 39.86
C TYR A 16 -7.36 -15.26 38.99
N GLU A 17 -8.58 -14.77 39.07
CA GLU A 17 -9.08 -13.64 38.29
C GLU A 17 -8.91 -12.32 39.05
N ASN A 18 -8.84 -11.21 38.32
CA ASN A 18 -8.80 -9.84 38.88
C ASN A 18 -7.60 -9.57 39.79
N GLU A 19 -6.45 -10.16 39.49
CA GLU A 19 -5.22 -9.93 40.22
C GLU A 19 -4.54 -8.64 39.74
N ILE A 20 -3.94 -7.92 40.68
CA ILE A 20 -3.15 -6.73 40.41
C ILE A 20 -1.71 -7.00 40.88
N MET A 21 -0.76 -6.89 39.96
CA MET A 21 0.66 -6.99 40.23
C MET A 21 1.35 -5.65 39.99
N TYR A 22 2.41 -5.40 40.73
CA TYR A 22 3.10 -4.11 40.76
C TYR A 22 4.58 -4.27 40.40
N HIS A 23 5.11 -3.27 39.70
CA HIS A 23 6.53 -3.04 39.54
C HIS A 23 7.18 -2.72 40.89
N LYS A 24 8.51 -2.82 40.97
CA LYS A 24 9.27 -2.49 42.19
C LYS A 24 9.07 -1.05 42.65
N ASN A 25 8.76 -0.15 41.71
CA ASN A 25 8.48 1.26 41.98
C ASN A 25 7.04 1.52 42.48
N GLY A 26 6.24 0.47 42.67
CA GLY A 26 4.86 0.56 43.17
C GLY A 26 3.82 0.90 42.10
N LYS A 27 4.19 1.12 40.85
CA LYS A 27 3.22 1.26 39.75
C LYS A 27 2.65 -0.11 39.36
N VAL A 28 1.41 -0.10 38.87
CA VAL A 28 0.77 -1.30 38.34
C VAL A 28 1.59 -1.84 37.18
N MET A 29 1.84 -3.15 37.19
CA MET A 29 2.49 -3.92 36.12
C MET A 29 1.45 -4.71 35.33
N TYR A 30 0.50 -5.31 36.02
CA TYR A 30 -0.48 -6.19 35.39
C TYR A 30 -1.81 -6.18 36.14
N GLU A 31 -2.89 -6.18 35.39
CA GLU A 31 -4.25 -6.36 35.87
C GLU A 31 -4.92 -7.47 35.06
N GLY A 32 -5.35 -8.56 35.69
CA GLY A 32 -6.01 -9.65 34.96
C GLY A 32 -5.91 -11.00 35.63
N SER A 33 -6.07 -12.05 34.84
CA SER A 33 -6.02 -13.42 35.35
C SER A 33 -4.58 -13.96 35.43
N VAL A 34 -4.31 -14.80 36.43
CA VAL A 34 -3.01 -15.46 36.60
C VAL A 34 -3.20 -16.94 36.81
N LYS A 35 -2.26 -17.74 36.30
CA LYS A 35 -2.18 -19.18 36.54
C LYS A 35 -0.83 -19.50 37.15
N GLY A 36 -0.82 -19.93 38.42
CA GLY A 36 0.41 -19.98 39.21
C GLY A 36 1.06 -18.59 39.32
N SER A 37 2.31 -18.46 38.81
CA SER A 37 3.06 -17.19 38.75
C SER A 37 2.97 -16.47 37.40
N ASN A 38 2.23 -17.00 36.43
CA ASN A 38 2.20 -16.51 35.06
C ASN A 38 0.93 -15.69 34.77
N PHE A 39 1.07 -14.63 33.98
CA PHE A 39 -0.08 -13.95 33.37
C PHE A 39 -0.84 -14.95 32.49
N HIS A 40 -2.16 -14.93 32.56
CA HIS A 40 -3.01 -15.90 31.89
C HIS A 40 -4.38 -15.31 31.54
N GLY A 41 -5.01 -15.78 30.47
CA GLY A 41 -6.36 -15.30 30.11
C GLY A 41 -6.34 -13.80 29.78
N LEU A 42 -7.45 -13.10 30.01
CA LEU A 42 -7.52 -11.67 29.73
C LEU A 42 -6.76 -10.86 30.77
N GLY A 43 -6.04 -9.84 30.31
CA GLY A 43 -5.42 -8.86 31.19
C GLY A 43 -4.86 -7.65 30.47
N LYS A 44 -4.30 -6.74 31.26
CA LYS A 44 -3.63 -5.52 30.84
C LYS A 44 -2.23 -5.50 31.42
N TYR A 45 -1.25 -5.16 30.60
CA TYR A 45 0.14 -5.03 31.00
C TYR A 45 0.61 -3.58 30.83
N TYR A 46 1.29 -3.07 31.85
CA TYR A 46 1.79 -1.70 31.96
C TYR A 46 3.30 -1.73 32.17
N ASP A 47 4.03 -0.80 31.55
CA ASP A 47 5.47 -0.65 31.80
C ASP A 47 5.78 0.05 33.14
N GLU A 48 7.07 0.19 33.47
CA GLU A 48 7.53 0.84 34.71
C GLU A 48 7.16 2.34 34.79
N THR A 49 6.74 2.96 33.68
CA THR A 49 6.22 4.33 33.68
C THR A 49 4.73 4.38 34.02
N GLY A 50 4.05 3.23 34.00
CA GLY A 50 2.60 3.12 34.15
C GLY A 50 1.84 3.29 32.83
N ARG A 51 2.54 3.30 31.69
CA ARG A 51 1.92 3.34 30.35
C ARG A 51 1.37 1.95 30.04
N LEU A 52 0.12 1.87 29.58
CA LEU A 52 -0.48 0.66 29.07
C LEU A 52 0.26 0.22 27.80
N CYS A 53 0.78 -0.99 27.77
CA CYS A 53 1.54 -1.54 26.65
C CYS A 53 0.77 -2.63 25.90
N TYR A 54 -0.08 -3.38 26.60
CA TYR A 54 -0.88 -4.44 26.00
C TYR A 54 -2.19 -4.65 26.76
N GLU A 55 -3.27 -4.94 26.04
CA GLU A 55 -4.49 -5.52 26.60
C GLU A 55 -4.98 -6.67 25.73
N GLY A 56 -5.32 -7.80 26.33
CA GLY A 56 -5.76 -8.98 25.58
C GLY A 56 -5.43 -10.28 26.30
N HIS A 57 -5.34 -11.35 25.52
CA HIS A 57 -5.10 -12.69 26.01
C HIS A 57 -3.62 -12.95 26.36
N PHE A 58 -3.38 -13.71 27.42
CA PHE A 58 -2.07 -14.15 27.88
C PHE A 58 -2.01 -15.68 28.00
N ALA A 59 -0.88 -16.24 27.63
CA ALA A 59 -0.54 -17.65 27.85
C ALA A 59 0.91 -17.77 28.30
N ASN A 60 1.15 -18.51 29.39
CA ASN A 60 2.48 -18.72 29.97
C ASN A 60 3.24 -17.41 30.23
N GLY A 61 2.54 -16.36 30.70
CA GLY A 61 3.15 -15.07 31.02
C GLY A 61 3.36 -14.13 29.84
N LEU A 62 3.05 -14.57 28.61
CA LEU A 62 3.26 -13.80 27.38
C LEU A 62 1.94 -13.44 26.70
N PRO A 63 1.87 -12.28 26.02
CA PRO A 63 0.76 -11.96 25.12
C PRO A 63 0.55 -13.08 24.09
N HIS A 64 -0.70 -13.50 23.90
CA HIS A 64 -1.04 -14.64 23.04
C HIS A 64 -2.50 -14.60 22.62
N GLY A 65 -2.84 -14.93 21.38
CA GLY A 65 -4.19 -14.80 20.85
C GLY A 65 -4.52 -13.35 20.51
N GLN A 66 -5.81 -12.99 20.55
CA GLN A 66 -6.23 -11.64 20.19
C GLN A 66 -5.85 -10.62 21.27
N GLY A 67 -5.38 -9.45 20.84
CA GLY A 67 -5.14 -8.33 21.73
C GLY A 67 -4.67 -7.06 21.02
N LYS A 68 -4.45 -6.04 21.83
CA LYS A 68 -4.10 -4.69 21.41
C LYS A 68 -2.79 -4.27 22.06
N CYS A 69 -1.81 -3.90 21.24
CA CYS A 69 -0.50 -3.41 21.67
C CYS A 69 -0.43 -1.90 21.47
N TYR A 70 0.09 -1.21 22.48
CA TYR A 70 0.41 0.21 22.45
C TYR A 70 1.93 0.35 22.40
N LEU A 71 2.44 0.70 21.22
CA LEU A 71 3.87 0.71 20.94
C LEU A 71 4.52 2.02 21.42
N GLU A 72 5.85 1.98 21.59
CA GLU A 72 6.57 3.12 22.14
C GLU A 72 6.60 4.33 21.22
N ASP A 73 6.53 4.10 19.91
CA ASP A 73 6.44 5.13 18.88
C ASP A 73 5.06 5.80 18.82
N GLY A 74 4.10 5.36 19.64
CA GLY A 74 2.71 5.83 19.65
C GLY A 74 1.80 5.06 18.69
N SER A 75 2.33 4.11 17.91
CA SER A 75 1.52 3.23 17.08
C SER A 75 0.68 2.27 17.92
N ILE A 76 -0.44 1.84 17.37
CA ILE A 76 -1.34 0.86 17.99
C ILE A 76 -1.49 -0.32 17.03
N TYR A 77 -1.29 -1.53 17.55
CA TYR A 77 -1.58 -2.76 16.82
C TYR A 77 -2.75 -3.49 17.48
N GLU A 78 -3.65 -4.04 16.68
CA GLU A 78 -4.76 -4.86 17.14
C GLU A 78 -4.86 -6.11 16.26
N GLY A 79 -4.77 -7.30 16.85
CA GLY A 79 -4.78 -8.54 16.09
C GLY A 79 -4.24 -9.74 16.87
N GLU A 80 -3.78 -10.75 16.14
CA GLU A 80 -3.26 -11.99 16.71
C GLU A 80 -1.82 -11.85 17.21
N LEU A 81 -1.55 -12.43 18.39
CA LEU A 81 -0.21 -12.55 18.96
C LEU A 81 0.14 -14.01 19.22
N HIS A 82 1.41 -14.35 19.08
CA HIS A 82 1.95 -15.64 19.48
C HIS A 82 3.24 -15.45 20.27
N LYS A 83 3.19 -15.75 21.58
CA LYS A 83 4.35 -15.65 22.49
C LYS A 83 4.97 -14.25 22.51
N GLY A 84 4.14 -13.22 22.54
CA GLY A 84 4.55 -11.81 22.55
C GLY A 84 4.71 -11.19 21.16
N GLU A 85 4.83 -11.99 20.11
CA GLU A 85 5.04 -11.48 18.76
C GLU A 85 3.72 -11.28 18.02
N ARG A 86 3.61 -10.17 17.28
CA ARG A 86 2.44 -9.86 16.44
C ARG A 86 2.49 -10.74 15.20
N THR A 87 1.41 -11.47 14.94
CA THR A 87 1.31 -12.48 13.88
C THR A 87 -0.10 -12.51 13.29
N GLY A 88 -0.35 -13.40 12.34
CA GLY A 88 -1.69 -13.62 11.80
C GLY A 88 -2.27 -12.36 11.14
N ILE A 89 -3.59 -12.17 11.23
CA ILE A 89 -4.27 -10.98 10.71
C ILE A 89 -4.36 -9.92 11.81
N GLY A 90 -4.10 -8.67 11.44
CA GLY A 90 -4.28 -7.54 12.34
C GLY A 90 -4.32 -6.20 11.61
N THR A 91 -4.51 -5.17 12.42
CA THR A 91 -4.53 -3.77 12.01
C THR A 91 -3.47 -3.01 12.80
N LYS A 92 -2.62 -2.24 12.13
CA LYS A 92 -1.67 -1.31 12.76
C LYS A 92 -2.01 0.12 12.38
N GLN A 93 -2.38 0.93 13.35
CA GLN A 93 -2.41 2.39 13.23
C GLN A 93 -1.03 2.93 13.60
N PHE A 94 -0.40 3.64 12.68
CA PHE A 94 0.90 4.26 12.87
C PHE A 94 0.75 5.63 13.54
N SER A 95 1.81 6.11 14.17
CA SER A 95 1.85 7.42 14.81
C SER A 95 1.68 8.60 13.84
N ASP A 96 2.01 8.39 12.55
CA ASP A 96 1.77 9.38 11.48
C ASP A 96 0.31 9.43 11.03
N GLY A 97 -0.56 8.54 11.54
CA GLY A 97 -1.96 8.41 11.16
C GLY A 97 -2.23 7.40 10.06
N SER A 98 -1.19 6.81 9.45
CA SER A 98 -1.36 5.70 8.49
C SER A 98 -2.02 4.50 9.16
N VAL A 99 -2.75 3.70 8.40
CA VAL A 99 -3.38 2.46 8.88
C VAL A 99 -3.04 1.33 7.94
N TYR A 100 -2.43 0.26 8.45
CA TYR A 100 -2.25 -0.99 7.74
C TYR A 100 -3.22 -2.05 8.22
N GLU A 101 -3.85 -2.75 7.30
CA GLU A 101 -4.73 -3.89 7.54
C GLU A 101 -4.18 -5.07 6.72
N GLY A 102 -3.81 -6.16 7.38
CA GLY A 102 -3.25 -7.30 6.66
C GLY A 102 -2.58 -8.32 7.56
N ARG A 103 -1.75 -9.15 6.93
CA ARG A 103 -1.01 -10.20 7.65
C ARG A 103 0.28 -9.66 8.26
N PHE A 104 0.63 -10.22 9.41
CA PHE A 104 1.85 -9.98 10.17
C PHE A 104 2.61 -11.29 10.39
N VAL A 105 3.94 -11.21 10.38
CA VAL A 105 4.87 -12.28 10.77
C VAL A 105 5.98 -11.65 11.59
N ASP A 106 6.22 -12.14 12.80
CA ASP A 106 7.25 -11.64 13.73
C ASP A 106 7.28 -10.10 13.84
N GLY A 107 6.09 -9.48 13.97
CA GLY A 107 5.96 -8.04 14.12
C GLY A 107 6.01 -7.22 12.82
N ALA A 108 6.36 -7.84 11.69
CA ALA A 108 6.46 -7.18 10.38
C ALA A 108 5.21 -7.40 9.53
N MET A 109 4.84 -6.41 8.72
CA MET A 109 3.79 -6.56 7.71
C MET A 109 4.29 -7.50 6.60
N GLU A 110 3.52 -8.55 6.33
CA GLU A 110 3.92 -9.58 5.38
C GLU A 110 2.71 -10.25 4.73
N GLY A 111 2.79 -10.55 3.43
CA GLY A 111 1.68 -11.09 2.66
C GLY A 111 0.74 -10.00 2.16
N LYS A 112 -0.51 -10.38 1.84
CA LYS A 112 -1.52 -9.43 1.37
C LYS A 112 -1.89 -8.43 2.47
N GLY A 113 -1.94 -7.16 2.09
CA GLY A 113 -2.37 -6.09 2.98
C GLY A 113 -2.79 -4.82 2.23
N LYS A 114 -3.36 -3.90 3.01
CA LYS A 114 -3.80 -2.57 2.58
C LYS A 114 -3.21 -1.54 3.54
N LEU A 115 -2.52 -0.53 3.02
CA LEU A 115 -1.98 0.61 3.76
C LEU A 115 -2.68 1.88 3.30
N THR A 116 -3.43 2.52 4.19
CA THR A 116 -4.05 3.83 3.97
C THR A 116 -3.21 4.92 4.63
N LYS A 117 -2.80 5.93 3.87
CA LYS A 117 -2.02 7.07 4.33
C LYS A 117 -2.94 8.21 4.81
N PRO A 118 -2.43 9.16 5.63
CA PRO A 118 -3.23 10.29 6.13
C PRO A 118 -3.77 11.21 5.05
N ASP A 119 -3.07 11.32 3.92
CA ASP A 119 -3.50 12.10 2.74
C ASP A 119 -4.65 11.44 1.96
N GLY A 120 -4.99 10.18 2.29
CA GLY A 120 -6.00 9.38 1.59
C GLY A 120 -5.42 8.42 0.53
N THR A 121 -4.10 8.42 0.33
CA THR A 121 -3.45 7.47 -0.59
C THR A 121 -3.55 6.04 -0.05
N ILE A 122 -3.96 5.10 -0.88
CA ILE A 122 -4.17 3.69 -0.50
C ILE A 122 -3.23 2.81 -1.31
N TYR A 123 -2.41 2.01 -0.64
CA TYR A 123 -1.58 0.96 -1.23
C TYR A 123 -2.17 -0.40 -0.92
N GLU A 124 -2.36 -1.24 -1.93
CA GLU A 124 -2.86 -2.61 -1.80
C GLU A 124 -1.94 -3.56 -2.54
N GLY A 125 -1.54 -4.65 -1.90
CA GLY A 125 -0.65 -5.60 -2.54
C GLY A 125 0.05 -6.54 -1.58
N ASN A 126 1.17 -7.10 -2.03
CA ASN A 126 1.96 -8.03 -1.23
C ASN A 126 3.10 -7.29 -0.50
N PHE A 127 3.11 -7.37 0.81
CA PHE A 127 4.14 -6.82 1.68
C PHE A 127 5.15 -7.90 2.06
N LEU A 128 6.41 -7.51 2.25
CA LEU A 128 7.45 -8.33 2.84
C LEU A 128 8.31 -7.43 3.72
N LYS A 129 8.47 -7.82 4.99
CA LYS A 129 9.27 -7.06 5.96
C LYS A 129 8.92 -5.57 6.01
N ASN A 130 7.63 -5.24 6.03
CA ASN A 130 7.10 -3.85 6.05
C ASN A 130 7.14 -3.07 4.73
N HIS A 131 7.65 -3.66 3.65
CA HIS A 131 7.72 -3.00 2.34
C HIS A 131 6.78 -3.66 1.34
N LEU A 132 6.00 -2.84 0.62
CA LEU A 132 5.28 -3.30 -0.56
C LEU A 132 6.30 -3.82 -1.57
N GLN A 133 6.18 -5.09 -1.95
CA GLN A 133 7.12 -5.74 -2.86
C GLN A 133 6.83 -5.40 -4.31
N GLY A 134 7.85 -5.34 -5.15
CA GLY A 134 7.72 -5.21 -6.61
C GLY A 134 7.07 -6.43 -7.27
N ALA A 135 6.32 -6.18 -8.35
CA ALA A 135 5.48 -7.11 -9.12
C ALA A 135 4.60 -8.05 -8.26
N GLY A 136 3.36 -7.64 -7.97
CA GLY A 136 2.35 -8.59 -7.50
C GLY A 136 2.14 -9.71 -8.53
N ALA A 137 1.86 -10.95 -8.08
CA ALA A 137 1.51 -12.02 -9.01
C ALA A 137 0.37 -11.56 -9.94
N PRO A 138 0.27 -12.01 -11.20
CA PRO A 138 -0.72 -11.51 -12.18
C PRO A 138 -2.17 -11.53 -11.67
N ALA A 139 -2.49 -12.42 -10.73
CA ALA A 139 -3.81 -12.54 -10.10
C ALA A 139 -4.06 -11.58 -8.91
N SER A 140 -3.07 -10.81 -8.47
CA SER A 140 -3.16 -9.78 -7.42
C SER A 140 -2.04 -8.75 -7.63
N PRO A 141 -2.14 -7.90 -8.67
CA PRO A 141 -1.16 -6.85 -8.87
C PRO A 141 -1.21 -5.85 -7.72
N ASN A 142 -0.07 -5.24 -7.43
CA ASN A 142 -0.04 -4.14 -6.48
C ASN A 142 -0.76 -2.93 -7.10
N ARG A 143 -1.45 -2.18 -6.26
CA ARG A 143 -2.20 -0.99 -6.64
C ARG A 143 -1.90 0.13 -5.67
N VAL A 144 -1.78 1.34 -6.21
CA VAL A 144 -1.95 2.56 -5.43
C VAL A 144 -3.15 3.33 -5.98
N THR A 145 -3.99 3.84 -5.07
CA THR A 145 -5.10 4.75 -5.37
C THR A 145 -4.83 6.07 -4.68
N TYR A 146 -4.78 7.14 -5.46
CA TYR A 146 -4.50 8.49 -4.95
C TYR A 146 -5.80 9.20 -4.52
N PRO A 147 -5.72 10.26 -3.71
CA PRO A 147 -6.90 10.97 -3.20
C PRO A 147 -7.79 11.57 -4.29
N ASN A 148 -7.22 11.88 -5.46
CA ASN A 148 -7.96 12.37 -6.62
C ASN A 148 -8.70 11.26 -7.40
N GLY A 149 -8.55 10.00 -7.00
CA GLY A 149 -9.15 8.83 -7.64
C GLY A 149 -8.28 8.18 -8.72
N ASP A 150 -7.15 8.78 -9.09
CA ASP A 150 -6.21 8.18 -10.03
C ASP A 150 -5.63 6.90 -9.42
N GLN A 151 -5.31 5.93 -10.27
CA GLN A 151 -4.78 4.64 -9.85
C GLN A 151 -3.58 4.24 -10.68
N TYR A 152 -2.60 3.65 -10.00
CA TYR A 152 -1.53 2.89 -10.65
C TYR A 152 -1.65 1.40 -10.27
N ILE A 153 -1.44 0.54 -11.26
CA ILE A 153 -1.46 -0.91 -11.12
C ILE A 153 -0.21 -1.44 -11.79
N GLY A 154 0.69 -2.06 -11.04
CA GLY A 154 1.91 -2.60 -11.64
C GLY A 154 3.05 -2.84 -10.66
N GLU A 155 4.25 -2.56 -11.16
CA GLU A 155 5.52 -2.80 -10.52
C GLU A 155 5.94 -1.62 -9.61
N PHE A 156 6.61 -1.96 -8.52
CA PHE A 156 7.14 -0.98 -7.57
C PHE A 156 8.60 -1.32 -7.31
N ILE A 157 9.45 -0.31 -7.29
CA ILE A 157 10.84 -0.41 -6.83
C ILE A 157 10.98 0.55 -5.66
N ASP A 158 11.33 0.02 -4.48
CA ASP A 158 11.45 0.80 -3.24
C ASP A 158 10.25 1.73 -2.99
N THR A 159 9.03 1.21 -3.17
CA THR A 159 7.74 1.92 -3.04
C THR A 159 7.43 2.96 -4.11
N ILE A 160 8.29 3.16 -5.09
CA ILE A 160 8.07 4.06 -6.23
C ILE A 160 7.58 3.26 -7.44
N GLU A 161 6.55 3.74 -8.11
CA GLU A 161 5.99 3.15 -9.32
C GLU A 161 7.05 3.15 -10.44
N ASN A 162 7.46 1.95 -10.84
CA ASN A 162 8.53 1.76 -11.83
C ASN A 162 8.33 0.43 -12.56
N GLY A 163 8.79 0.33 -13.81
CA GLY A 163 8.67 -0.88 -14.61
C GLY A 163 7.43 -0.83 -15.48
N HIS A 164 6.75 -1.96 -15.72
CA HIS A 164 5.52 -1.95 -16.52
C HIS A 164 4.29 -1.77 -15.62
N GLY A 165 3.34 -0.98 -16.07
CA GLY A 165 2.08 -0.85 -15.37
C GLY A 165 1.01 -0.08 -16.13
N LYS A 166 -0.09 0.11 -15.42
CA LYS A 166 -1.31 0.72 -15.90
C LYS A 166 -1.66 1.92 -15.02
N LEU A 167 -1.77 3.11 -15.63
CA LEU A 167 -2.36 4.29 -14.98
C LEU A 167 -3.79 4.44 -15.43
N VAL A 168 -4.71 4.58 -14.47
CA VAL A 168 -6.10 4.94 -14.70
C VAL A 168 -6.29 6.34 -14.15
N ILE A 169 -6.49 7.30 -15.05
CA ILE A 169 -6.66 8.71 -14.71
C ILE A 169 -7.99 9.22 -15.25
N SER A 170 -8.42 10.40 -14.78
CA SER A 170 -9.70 11.00 -15.19
C SER A 170 -9.91 11.12 -16.71
N THR A 171 -8.84 11.24 -17.51
CA THR A 171 -8.90 11.45 -18.97
C THR A 171 -8.77 10.16 -19.79
N GLY A 172 -8.35 9.06 -19.17
CA GLY A 172 -8.09 7.82 -19.90
C GLY A 172 -7.20 6.83 -19.14
N VAL A 173 -6.70 5.86 -19.90
CA VAL A 173 -5.90 4.76 -19.38
C VAL A 173 -4.58 4.70 -20.15
N TYR A 174 -3.47 4.70 -19.42
CA TYR A 174 -2.14 4.42 -19.95
C TYR A 174 -1.72 3.00 -19.58
N GLU A 175 -1.11 2.27 -20.51
CA GLU A 175 -0.42 1.01 -20.26
C GLU A 175 0.95 1.04 -20.95
N GLY A 176 2.03 0.79 -20.19
CA GLY A 176 3.38 0.83 -20.74
C GLY A 176 4.44 0.92 -19.65
N GLU A 177 5.62 1.41 -20.04
CA GLU A 177 6.74 1.65 -19.14
C GLU A 177 6.50 2.88 -18.25
N ILE A 178 6.79 2.76 -16.96
CA ILE A 178 6.66 3.81 -15.95
C ILE A 178 8.01 3.99 -15.26
N VAL A 179 8.40 5.24 -15.10
CA VAL A 179 9.58 5.64 -14.32
C VAL A 179 9.16 6.75 -13.37
N ASN A 180 9.36 6.53 -12.07
CA ASN A 180 8.99 7.48 -11.01
C ASN A 180 7.53 7.96 -11.10
N GLY A 181 6.59 7.03 -11.33
CA GLY A 181 5.16 7.35 -11.43
C GLY A 181 4.71 7.99 -12.75
N LEU A 182 5.62 8.24 -13.69
CA LEU A 182 5.30 8.88 -14.96
C LEU A 182 5.44 7.91 -16.14
N PRO A 183 4.54 7.97 -17.15
CA PRO A 183 4.73 7.32 -18.43
C PRO A 183 6.12 7.61 -19.02
N HIS A 184 6.80 6.56 -19.47
CA HIS A 184 8.12 6.62 -20.07
C HIS A 184 8.20 5.57 -21.20
N GLY A 185 9.26 5.61 -22.01
CA GLY A 185 9.55 4.56 -22.99
C GLY A 185 8.40 4.31 -23.96
N LYS A 186 8.09 3.04 -24.27
CA LYS A 186 6.94 2.71 -25.12
C LYS A 186 5.67 2.53 -24.26
N GLY A 187 4.56 3.07 -24.76
CA GLY A 187 3.26 2.88 -24.12
C GLY A 187 2.07 3.13 -25.02
N HIS A 188 0.89 2.78 -24.51
CA HIS A 188 -0.40 2.94 -25.13
C HIS A 188 -1.32 3.74 -24.22
N PHE A 189 -1.78 4.91 -24.67
CA PHE A 189 -2.77 5.72 -23.98
C PHE A 189 -4.12 5.61 -24.71
N ILE A 190 -5.19 5.30 -23.99
CA ILE A 190 -6.56 5.27 -24.50
C ILE A 190 -7.34 6.37 -23.80
N TRP A 191 -7.82 7.36 -24.55
CA TRP A 191 -8.67 8.42 -24.04
C TRP A 191 -10.11 7.93 -23.85
N ASN A 192 -10.86 8.61 -22.99
CA ASN A 192 -12.29 8.30 -22.74
C ASN A 192 -13.20 8.45 -23.98
N ASN A 193 -12.72 9.10 -25.04
CA ASN A 193 -13.43 9.25 -26.30
C ASN A 193 -13.11 8.12 -27.31
N ASP A 194 -12.52 7.02 -26.86
CA ASP A 194 -12.07 5.87 -27.67
C ASP A 194 -10.95 6.15 -28.67
N SER A 195 -10.38 7.37 -28.68
CA SER A 195 -9.13 7.62 -29.38
C SER A 195 -7.97 6.98 -28.60
N SER A 196 -6.88 6.64 -29.27
CA SER A 196 -5.68 6.11 -28.62
C SER A 196 -4.39 6.62 -29.23
N TYR A 197 -3.32 6.57 -28.44
CA TYR A 197 -1.95 6.84 -28.87
C TYR A 197 -1.06 5.68 -28.50
N TYR A 198 -0.27 5.21 -29.47
CA TYR A 198 0.82 4.27 -29.23
C TYR A 198 2.14 4.90 -29.69
N GLY A 199 3.12 5.01 -28.81
CA GLY A 199 4.38 5.66 -29.15
C GLY A 199 5.34 5.86 -27.98
N ASP A 200 6.25 6.80 -28.15
CA ASP A 200 7.25 7.16 -27.13
C ASP A 200 6.68 8.14 -26.09
N PHE A 201 7.00 7.89 -24.83
CA PHE A 201 6.72 8.77 -23.70
C PHE A 201 8.02 9.19 -23.01
N LEU A 202 8.06 10.44 -22.55
CA LEU A 202 9.12 10.95 -21.69
C LEU A 202 8.49 11.85 -20.63
N GLU A 203 8.68 11.51 -19.36
CA GLU A 203 8.16 12.27 -18.21
C GLU A 203 6.66 12.56 -18.32
N GLY A 204 5.88 11.56 -18.76
CA GLY A 204 4.43 11.66 -18.90
C GLY A 204 3.94 12.28 -20.21
N GLN A 205 4.83 12.76 -21.08
CA GLN A 205 4.46 13.43 -22.32
C GLN A 205 4.70 12.54 -23.54
N MET A 206 3.78 12.57 -24.50
CA MET A 206 4.00 11.98 -25.83
C MET A 206 5.17 12.70 -26.51
N THR A 207 6.14 11.93 -26.99
CA THR A 207 7.35 12.44 -27.64
C THR A 207 7.77 11.49 -28.76
N GLY A 208 8.89 11.77 -29.43
CA GLY A 208 9.48 10.86 -30.41
C GLY A 208 8.51 10.47 -31.52
N LYS A 209 8.37 9.16 -31.79
CA LYS A 209 7.48 8.64 -32.83
C LYS A 209 6.26 7.99 -32.21
N GLY A 210 5.09 8.24 -32.80
CA GLY A 210 3.85 7.61 -32.37
C GLY A 210 2.76 7.57 -33.43
N THR A 211 1.66 6.93 -33.05
CA THR A 211 0.43 6.84 -33.84
C THR A 211 -0.75 7.25 -32.96
N ILE A 212 -1.45 8.32 -33.33
CA ILE A 212 -2.80 8.56 -32.83
C ILE A 212 -3.78 7.81 -33.73
N THR A 213 -4.65 7.00 -33.15
CA THR A 213 -5.86 6.47 -33.79
C THR A 213 -7.06 7.19 -33.20
N TYR A 214 -7.78 7.94 -34.03
CA TYR A 214 -8.98 8.65 -33.63
C TYR A 214 -10.18 7.69 -33.59
N ALA A 215 -11.18 8.02 -32.79
CA ALA A 215 -12.40 7.22 -32.65
C ALA A 215 -13.18 7.01 -33.97
N ASN A 216 -13.03 7.94 -34.91
CA ASN A 216 -13.60 7.84 -36.25
C ASN A 216 -12.80 6.91 -37.20
N GLY A 217 -11.72 6.30 -36.73
CA GLY A 217 -10.83 5.41 -37.50
C GLY A 217 -9.70 6.11 -38.24
N GLU A 218 -9.67 7.45 -38.25
CA GLU A 218 -8.55 8.21 -38.82
C GLU A 218 -7.27 8.03 -37.99
N LYS A 219 -6.12 8.24 -38.61
CA LYS A 219 -4.82 8.11 -37.93
C LYS A 219 -3.88 9.24 -38.27
N TYR A 220 -3.05 9.60 -37.30
CA TYR A 220 -1.83 10.37 -37.54
C TYR A 220 -0.63 9.55 -37.09
N ILE A 221 0.34 9.34 -37.97
CA ILE A 221 1.55 8.56 -37.73
C ILE A 221 2.74 9.50 -37.97
N GLY A 222 3.43 9.91 -36.91
CA GLY A 222 4.44 10.96 -37.05
C GLY A 222 5.23 11.29 -35.81
N ASP A 223 5.85 12.47 -35.84
CA ASP A 223 6.64 13.01 -34.75
C ASP A 223 5.76 13.67 -33.68
N PHE A 224 6.20 13.55 -32.43
CA PHE A 224 5.57 14.15 -31.27
C PHE A 224 6.61 14.89 -30.43
N LYS A 225 6.19 16.01 -29.84
CA LYS A 225 7.04 16.79 -28.94
C LYS A 225 6.17 17.46 -27.89
N ASN A 226 6.55 17.30 -26.62
CA ASN A 226 5.87 17.90 -25.48
C ASN A 226 4.36 17.60 -25.41
N GLY A 227 3.94 16.42 -25.86
CA GLY A 227 2.52 16.04 -25.88
C GLY A 227 1.75 16.45 -27.14
N TYR A 228 2.37 17.10 -28.12
CA TYR A 228 1.71 17.58 -29.33
C TYR A 228 2.24 16.89 -30.58
N LYS A 229 1.40 16.76 -31.62
CA LYS A 229 1.88 16.44 -32.98
C LYS A 229 2.86 17.51 -33.43
N HIS A 230 3.98 17.09 -33.97
CA HIS A 230 5.06 17.98 -34.38
C HIS A 230 5.75 17.40 -35.62
N GLY A 231 6.48 18.22 -36.39
CA GLY A 231 7.29 17.72 -37.50
C GLY A 231 6.49 17.00 -38.58
N ASN A 232 7.14 16.05 -39.26
CA ASN A 232 6.55 15.33 -40.40
C ASN A 232 5.75 14.12 -39.93
N GLY A 233 4.65 13.84 -40.63
CA GLY A 233 3.87 12.63 -40.42
C GLY A 233 3.00 12.27 -41.61
N ILE A 234 2.31 11.15 -41.49
CA ILE A 234 1.31 10.65 -42.43
C ILE A 234 -0.05 10.73 -41.75
N TYR A 235 -0.99 11.43 -42.36
CA TYR A 235 -2.39 11.36 -41.97
C TYR A 235 -3.09 10.30 -42.83
N GLN A 236 -3.86 9.43 -42.19
CA GLN A 236 -4.69 8.43 -42.85
C GLN A 236 -6.16 8.73 -42.53
N GLU A 237 -6.95 8.98 -43.56
CA GLU A 237 -8.41 9.14 -43.45
C GLU A 237 -9.08 7.79 -43.18
N ALA A 238 -10.33 7.82 -42.69
CA ALA A 238 -11.12 6.60 -42.46
C ALA A 238 -11.36 5.79 -43.76
N SER A 239 -11.31 6.45 -44.91
CA SER A 239 -11.36 5.84 -46.24
C SER A 239 -10.12 5.00 -46.58
N GLY A 240 -9.02 5.19 -45.86
CA GLY A 240 -7.71 4.63 -46.15
C GLY A 240 -6.78 5.55 -46.96
N THR A 241 -7.28 6.68 -47.48
CA THR A 241 -6.45 7.67 -48.17
C THR A 241 -5.38 8.23 -47.23
N GLN A 242 -4.14 8.31 -47.71
CA GLN A 242 -3.00 8.80 -46.93
C GLN A 242 -2.38 10.02 -47.59
N TYR A 243 -1.91 10.97 -46.78
CA TYR A 243 -1.18 12.13 -47.25
C TYR A 243 -0.10 12.56 -46.25
N GLU A 244 0.98 13.13 -46.77
CA GLU A 244 2.05 13.70 -45.95
C GLU A 244 1.57 15.00 -45.32
N CYS A 245 1.95 15.24 -44.07
CA CYS A 245 1.57 16.42 -43.32
C CYS A 245 2.73 16.91 -42.44
N TYR A 246 2.73 18.21 -42.15
CA TYR A 246 3.65 18.84 -41.21
C TYR A 246 2.87 19.59 -40.14
N PHE A 247 3.20 19.34 -38.87
CA PHE A 247 2.55 19.94 -37.70
C PHE A 247 3.51 20.75 -36.84
N GLU A 248 3.03 21.83 -36.24
CA GLU A 248 3.67 22.52 -35.11
C GLU A 248 2.67 22.68 -33.98
N GLU A 249 2.93 22.03 -32.83
CA GLU A 249 2.08 22.10 -31.63
C GLU A 249 0.60 21.84 -31.95
N ASP A 250 0.33 20.70 -32.60
CA ASP A 250 -0.99 20.28 -33.12
C ASP A 250 -1.59 21.14 -34.24
N GLN A 251 -0.96 22.23 -34.65
CA GLN A 251 -1.40 23.03 -35.80
C GLN A 251 -0.88 22.42 -37.11
N LEU A 252 -1.80 22.11 -38.02
CA LEU A 252 -1.44 21.65 -39.37
C LEU A 252 -0.90 22.84 -40.18
N ILE A 253 0.36 22.76 -40.59
CA ILE A 253 1.03 23.82 -41.37
C ILE A 253 0.94 23.53 -42.87
N SER A 254 1.16 22.27 -43.28
CA SER A 254 1.07 21.86 -44.68
C SER A 254 0.62 20.41 -44.82
N ALA A 255 -0.10 20.11 -45.90
CA ALA A 255 -0.49 18.76 -46.30
C ALA A 255 -0.30 18.57 -47.81
N ASN A 256 0.27 17.44 -48.21
CA ASN A 256 0.47 17.07 -49.61
C ASN A 256 -0.42 15.86 -49.94
N ARG A 257 -1.62 16.15 -50.43
CA ARG A 257 -2.70 15.20 -50.73
C ARG A 257 -2.64 14.69 -52.16
#